data_AF-A0A7S2CP32-F1
#
_entry.id   AF-A0A7S2CP32-F1
#
_cell.length_a   1.000
_cell.length_b   1.000
_cell.length_c   1.000
_cell.angle_alpha   90.00
_cell.angle_beta   90.00
_cell.angle_gamma   90.00
#
_symmetry.space_group_name_H-M   'P 1'
#
loop_
_entity.id
_entity.type
_entity.pdbx_description
1 polymer ?
#
loop_
_entity_poly.entity_id
_entity_poly.type
_entity_poly.pdbx_seq_one_letter_code
_entity_poly.pdbx_strand_id
1 'polypeptide(L)'
;LSASAPLSGQTDYSAETKTTVLSMICDTAIGVGEHLQASSPFDPSFHFVHVTIERLYLVRALTGGFSGGMDWTDDGTCIWGTCSGHRANDTVYEAVYAYDQAHAGFKSWSGLTNSELLEMMDPTDSKMAYVYEHFSWPHCAELGVHFPGISNYTAN
;
A
#
# COMPACT_ATOMS: atom_id res chain seq x y z
N LEU A 1 14.70 -0.85 -16.84
CA LEU A 1 13.78 0.13 -16.21
C LEU A 1 13.00 0.82 -17.32
N SER A 2 11.92 0.17 -17.75
CA SER A 2 11.05 0.68 -18.81
C SER A 2 10.26 1.88 -18.30
N ALA A 3 10.27 2.94 -19.09
CA ALA A 3 9.58 4.20 -18.83
C ALA A 3 8.12 3.97 -18.44
N SER A 4 7.74 4.54 -17.29
CA SER A 4 6.35 4.80 -16.94
C SER A 4 5.74 5.74 -17.98
N ALA A 5 4.52 5.43 -18.41
CA ALA A 5 3.77 6.23 -19.38
C ALA A 5 3.63 7.68 -18.89
N PRO A 6 3.74 8.70 -19.77
CA PRO A 6 3.50 10.07 -19.39
C PRO A 6 2.02 10.20 -19.01
N LEU A 7 1.74 10.77 -17.83
CA LEU A 7 0.41 11.26 -17.49
C LEU A 7 0.01 12.25 -18.60
N SER A 8 -0.97 11.89 -19.43
CA SER A 8 -1.43 12.73 -20.52
C SER A 8 -2.02 14.02 -19.95
N GLY A 9 -1.27 15.12 -20.04
CA GLY A 9 -1.74 16.43 -19.58
C GLY A 9 -0.72 17.30 -18.84
N GLN A 10 0.54 16.88 -18.66
CA GLN A 10 1.56 17.81 -18.14
C GLN A 10 1.94 18.84 -19.20
N THR A 11 1.25 19.99 -19.17
CA THR A 11 1.76 21.22 -19.75
C THR A 11 3.00 21.64 -18.97
N ASP A 12 4.10 21.88 -19.68
CA ASP A 12 5.31 22.41 -19.06
C ASP A 12 4.98 23.80 -18.47
N TYR A 13 4.99 23.91 -17.14
CA TYR A 13 4.65 25.17 -16.46
C TYR A 13 5.63 26.27 -16.88
N SER A 14 5.13 27.50 -17.01
CA SER A 14 5.98 28.65 -17.33
C SER A 14 7.07 28.82 -16.26
N ALA A 15 8.21 29.38 -16.64
CA ALA A 15 9.31 29.65 -15.71
C ALA A 15 8.82 30.48 -14.50
N GLU A 16 7.90 31.41 -14.73
CA GLU A 16 7.29 32.26 -13.71
C GLU A 16 6.44 31.46 -12.71
N THR A 17 5.63 30.51 -13.18
CA THR A 17 4.85 29.63 -12.30
C THR A 17 5.77 28.77 -11.44
N LYS A 18 6.84 28.21 -12.02
CA LYS A 18 7.84 27.42 -11.29
C LYS A 18 8.53 28.24 -10.20
N THR A 19 8.97 29.46 -10.51
CA THR A 19 9.62 30.35 -9.53
C THR A 19 8.66 30.80 -8.43
N THR A 20 7.39 31.03 -8.77
CA THR A 20 6.35 31.41 -7.79
C THR A 20 6.02 30.27 -6.83
N VAL A 21 5.92 29.04 -7.33
CA VAL A 21 5.71 27.87 -6.47
C VAL A 21 6.92 27.66 -5.57
N LEU A 22 8.14 27.82 -6.10
CA LEU A 22 9.36 27.69 -5.30
C LEU A 22 9.46 28.76 -4.21
N SER A 23 9.15 30.03 -4.51
CA SER A 23 9.13 31.08 -3.49
C SER A 23 8.05 30.82 -2.44
N MET A 24 6.86 30.36 -2.83
CA MET A 24 5.83 29.96 -1.87
C MET A 24 6.30 28.84 -0.95
N ILE A 25 6.99 27.83 -1.46
CA ILE A 25 7.52 26.71 -0.65
C ILE A 25 8.65 27.18 0.28
N CYS A 26 9.54 28.04 -0.20
CA CYS A 26 10.71 28.47 0.57
C CYS A 26 10.40 29.58 1.59
N ASP A 27 9.47 30.49 1.29
CA ASP A 27 9.20 31.67 2.10
C ASP A 27 8.01 31.50 3.06
N THR A 28 7.17 30.48 2.84
CA THR A 28 6.07 30.17 3.77
C THR A 28 6.57 29.27 4.89
N ALA A 29 6.28 29.64 6.13
CA ALA A 29 6.45 28.74 7.27
C ALA A 29 5.42 27.60 7.18
N ILE A 30 5.79 26.50 6.52
CA ILE A 30 4.94 25.31 6.40
C ILE A 30 5.05 24.52 7.71
N GLY A 31 3.98 24.55 8.51
CA GLY A 31 3.77 23.57 9.56
C GLY A 31 3.45 22.23 8.91
N VAL A 32 4.44 21.36 8.80
CA VAL A 32 4.21 19.98 8.36
C VAL A 32 3.37 19.28 9.44
N GLY A 33 2.19 18.80 9.07
CA GLY A 33 1.33 18.04 9.99
C GLY A 33 1.96 16.69 10.37
N GLU A 34 1.37 16.03 11.35
CA GLU A 34 1.85 14.75 11.90
C GLU A 34 1.98 13.65 10.82
N HIS A 35 1.23 13.76 9.72
CA HIS A 35 1.29 12.86 8.58
C HIS A 35 2.67 12.67 7.93
N LEU A 36 3.59 13.64 8.05
CA LEU A 36 4.88 13.61 7.37
C LEU A 36 5.99 12.95 8.19
N GLN A 37 5.70 12.52 9.41
CA GLN A 37 6.71 12.01 10.35
C GLN A 37 6.30 10.66 10.91
N ALA A 38 7.15 10.07 11.76
CA ALA A 38 6.88 8.78 12.42
C ALA A 38 5.64 8.83 13.33
N SER A 39 5.16 10.03 13.68
CA SER A 39 3.91 10.27 14.41
C SER A 39 2.67 10.24 13.52
N SER A 40 2.79 9.90 12.23
CA SER A 40 1.66 9.86 11.30
C SER A 40 0.47 9.03 11.80
N PRO A 41 0.62 7.91 12.55
CA PRO A 41 -0.54 7.19 13.09
C PRO A 41 -1.35 7.97 14.13
N PHE A 42 -0.87 9.11 14.63
CA PHE A 42 -1.61 9.97 15.55
C PHE A 42 -2.68 10.82 14.84
N ASP A 43 -2.53 11.06 13.54
CA ASP A 43 -3.57 11.69 12.74
C ASP A 43 -4.64 10.64 12.37
N PRO A 44 -5.92 10.81 12.75
CA PRO A 44 -6.97 9.85 12.41
C PRO A 44 -7.08 9.55 10.91
N SER A 45 -6.71 10.48 10.04
CA SER A 45 -6.78 10.29 8.60
C SER A 45 -5.76 9.25 8.10
N PHE A 46 -4.71 8.96 8.87
CA PHE A 46 -3.73 7.90 8.59
C PHE A 46 -4.42 6.56 8.37
N HIS A 47 -5.35 6.19 9.25
CA HIS A 47 -6.01 4.90 9.20
C HIS A 47 -6.91 4.78 7.95
N PHE A 48 -7.60 5.84 7.54
CA PHE A 48 -8.43 5.83 6.33
C PHE A 48 -7.60 5.80 5.04
N VAL A 49 -6.46 6.51 5.02
CA VAL A 49 -5.52 6.47 3.90
C VAL A 49 -4.95 5.05 3.75
N HIS A 50 -4.50 4.42 4.84
CA HIS A 50 -3.87 3.10 4.78
C HIS A 50 -4.86 1.98 4.43
N VAL A 51 -6.13 2.08 4.84
CA VAL A 51 -7.22 1.20 4.37
C VAL A 51 -7.40 1.30 2.84
N THR A 52 -7.29 2.51 2.27
CA THR A 52 -7.38 2.69 0.81
C THR A 52 -6.18 2.07 0.09
N ILE A 53 -4.97 2.24 0.63
CA ILE A 53 -3.75 1.63 0.09
C ILE A 53 -3.83 0.10 0.18
N GLU A 54 -4.28 -0.45 1.30
CA GLU A 54 -4.50 -1.88 1.45
C GLU A 54 -5.50 -2.41 0.41
N ARG A 55 -6.64 -1.72 0.22
CA ARG A 55 -7.63 -2.10 -0.79
C ARG A 55 -7.00 -2.17 -2.18
N LEU A 56 -6.13 -1.22 -2.54
CA LEU A 56 -5.37 -1.24 -3.80
C LEU A 56 -4.34 -2.39 -3.86
N TYR A 57 -3.69 -2.70 -2.75
CA TYR A 57 -2.80 -3.86 -2.63
C TYR A 57 -3.57 -5.17 -2.89
N LEU A 58 -4.75 -5.36 -2.28
CA LEU A 58 -5.55 -6.57 -2.52
C LEU A 58 -6.04 -6.65 -3.97
N VAL A 59 -6.39 -5.53 -4.62
CA VAL A 59 -6.67 -5.52 -6.07
C VAL A 59 -5.50 -6.11 -6.84
N ARG A 60 -4.29 -5.63 -6.55
CA ARG A 60 -3.08 -6.08 -7.24
C ARG A 60 -2.80 -7.56 -7.00
N ALA A 61 -2.98 -8.03 -5.76
CA ALA A 61 -2.81 -9.44 -5.40
C ALA A 61 -3.82 -10.34 -6.13
N LEU A 62 -5.12 -10.01 -6.03
CA LEU A 62 -6.22 -10.79 -6.62
C LEU A 62 -6.19 -10.83 -8.15
N THR A 63 -5.68 -9.77 -8.80
CA THR A 63 -5.59 -9.67 -10.26
C THR A 63 -4.29 -10.25 -10.83
N GLY A 64 -3.44 -10.85 -10.00
CA GLY A 64 -2.15 -11.42 -10.42
C GLY A 64 -1.15 -10.36 -10.89
N GLY A 65 -1.26 -9.13 -10.37
CA GLY A 65 -0.44 -8.01 -10.81
C GLY A 65 1.00 -8.04 -10.30
N PHE A 66 1.35 -8.86 -9.31
CA PHE A 66 2.73 -9.00 -8.87
C PHE A 66 3.47 -9.97 -9.79
N SER A 67 4.38 -9.44 -10.61
CA SER A 67 5.22 -10.26 -11.51
C SER A 67 6.17 -11.11 -10.68
N GLY A 68 6.00 -12.43 -10.71
CA GLY A 68 6.74 -13.37 -9.85
C GLY A 68 6.00 -13.79 -8.59
N GLY A 69 4.74 -13.38 -8.39
CA GLY A 69 3.97 -13.70 -7.19
C GLY A 69 4.33 -12.80 -6.01
N MET A 70 4.15 -13.31 -4.78
CA MET A 70 4.36 -12.58 -3.53
C MET A 70 5.77 -12.82 -2.94
N ASP A 71 6.74 -13.16 -3.79
CA ASP A 71 8.11 -13.45 -3.36
C ASP A 71 8.75 -12.23 -2.68
N TRP A 72 9.26 -12.43 -1.46
CA TRP A 72 10.00 -11.39 -0.73
C TRP A 72 11.47 -11.39 -1.15
N THR A 73 11.90 -10.36 -1.86
CA THR A 73 13.32 -10.18 -2.20
C THR A 73 14.05 -9.44 -1.09
N ASP A 74 15.15 -9.99 -0.60
CA ASP A 74 16.09 -9.25 0.27
C ASP A 74 16.99 -8.30 -0.55
N ASP A 75 17.11 -8.54 -1.86
CA ASP A 75 17.89 -7.70 -2.77
C ASP A 75 17.20 -6.35 -3.02
N GLY A 76 17.95 -5.25 -2.92
CA GLY A 76 17.47 -3.90 -3.20
C GLY A 76 16.58 -3.28 -2.10
N THR A 77 16.38 -3.98 -0.99
CA THR A 77 15.62 -3.48 0.18
C THR A 77 16.34 -2.37 0.95
N CYS A 78 17.64 -2.17 0.69
CA CYS A 78 18.47 -1.21 1.40
C CYS A 78 19.58 -0.65 0.50
N ILE A 79 19.70 0.69 0.45
CA ILE A 79 20.82 1.34 -0.25
C ILE A 79 22.17 1.14 0.45
N TRP A 80 22.15 0.79 1.75
CA TRP A 80 23.33 0.58 2.58
C TRP A 80 23.68 -0.91 2.77
N GLY A 81 23.11 -1.79 1.94
CA GLY A 81 23.33 -3.23 1.99
C GLY A 81 22.42 -3.95 2.97
N THR A 82 22.34 -3.50 4.23
CA THR A 82 21.52 -4.17 5.26
C THR A 82 20.69 -3.16 6.06
N CYS A 83 19.36 -3.22 5.92
CA CYS A 83 18.43 -2.38 6.68
C CYS A 83 17.57 -3.29 7.55
N SER A 84 17.65 -3.11 8.87
CA SER A 84 16.81 -3.84 9.82
C SER A 84 15.34 -3.52 9.60
N GLY A 85 14.50 -4.56 9.61
CA GLY A 85 13.05 -4.45 9.43
C GLY A 85 12.57 -4.63 7.99
N HIS A 86 13.48 -4.77 7.02
CA HIS A 86 13.14 -4.86 5.60
C HIS A 86 13.35 -6.26 4.99
N ARG A 87 13.97 -7.18 5.73
CA ARG A 87 14.22 -8.53 5.23
C ARG A 87 13.04 -9.44 5.46
N ALA A 88 12.95 -10.51 4.67
CA ALA A 88 11.89 -11.51 4.81
C ALA A 88 11.81 -12.05 6.25
N ASN A 89 12.97 -12.34 6.85
CA ASN A 89 13.07 -12.95 8.18
C ASN A 89 13.12 -11.95 9.34
N ASP A 90 13.02 -10.64 9.09
CA ASP A 90 12.93 -9.67 10.18
C ASP A 90 11.55 -9.78 10.84
N THR A 91 11.54 -9.76 12.18
CA THR A 91 10.32 -9.98 12.96
C THR A 91 9.53 -8.70 13.13
N VAL A 92 8.22 -8.76 12.88
CA VAL A 92 7.23 -7.79 13.34
C VAL A 92 6.72 -8.19 14.72
N TYR A 93 6.61 -7.20 15.60
CA TYR A 93 6.18 -7.43 16.99
C TYR A 93 4.66 -7.37 17.17
N GLU A 94 3.95 -6.80 16.20
CA GLU A 94 2.51 -6.61 16.28
C GLU A 94 1.77 -7.94 16.17
N ALA A 95 0.68 -8.06 16.94
CA ALA A 95 -0.17 -9.23 16.89
C ALA A 95 -1.21 -9.09 15.77
N VAL A 96 -1.37 -10.12 14.94
CA VAL A 96 -2.38 -10.17 13.88
C VAL A 96 -3.39 -11.28 14.12
N TYR A 97 -4.62 -11.07 13.66
CA TYR A 97 -5.68 -12.08 13.73
C TYR A 97 -5.80 -12.76 12.37
N ALA A 98 -5.59 -14.07 12.33
CA ALA A 98 -5.71 -14.88 11.12
C ALA A 98 -6.44 -16.20 11.42
N TYR A 99 -7.11 -16.74 10.42
CA TYR A 99 -7.83 -18.00 10.52
C TYR A 99 -6.85 -19.17 10.61
N ASP A 100 -6.96 -19.94 11.69
CA ASP A 100 -6.21 -21.17 11.91
C ASP A 100 -7.05 -22.35 11.41
N GLN A 101 -6.69 -22.86 10.23
CA GLN A 101 -7.36 -24.01 9.63
C GLN A 101 -7.31 -25.26 10.53
N ALA A 102 -6.26 -25.44 11.33
CA ALA A 102 -6.11 -26.62 12.18
C ALA A 102 -7.13 -26.65 13.34
N HIS A 103 -7.58 -25.46 13.77
CA HIS A 103 -8.52 -25.31 14.89
C HIS A 103 -9.88 -24.76 14.44
N ALA A 104 -10.10 -24.59 13.14
CA ALA A 104 -11.31 -24.05 12.54
C ALA A 104 -11.79 -22.73 13.19
N GLY A 105 -10.88 -21.77 13.39
CA GLY A 105 -11.22 -20.50 14.03
C GLY A 105 -10.11 -19.45 13.94
N PHE A 106 -10.44 -18.21 14.28
CA PHE A 106 -9.47 -17.12 14.33
C PHE A 106 -8.65 -17.14 15.61
N LYS A 107 -7.34 -16.92 15.51
CA LYS A 107 -6.46 -16.70 16.65
C LYS A 107 -5.51 -15.54 16.42
N SER A 108 -4.96 -15.04 17.51
CA SER A 108 -3.90 -14.04 17.49
C SER A 108 -2.54 -14.72 17.27
N TRP A 109 -1.77 -14.18 16.33
CA TRP A 109 -0.40 -14.57 16.02
C TRP A 109 0.51 -13.38 16.29
N SER A 110 1.70 -13.59 16.84
CA SER A 110 2.67 -12.52 17.15
C SER A 110 4.09 -13.02 16.93
N GLY A 111 5.04 -12.09 16.77
CA GLY A 111 6.44 -12.43 16.50
C GLY A 111 6.65 -13.05 15.11
N LEU A 112 5.78 -12.69 14.15
CA LEU A 112 5.87 -13.14 12.78
C LEU A 112 7.06 -12.49 12.09
N THR A 113 7.66 -13.20 11.15
CA THR A 113 8.54 -12.59 10.16
C THR A 113 7.72 -11.78 9.15
N ASN A 114 8.38 -10.85 8.46
CA ASN A 114 7.79 -10.10 7.35
C ASN A 114 7.17 -11.02 6.29
N SER A 115 7.84 -12.12 5.93
CA SER A 115 7.30 -13.11 4.98
C SER A 115 6.07 -13.84 5.52
N GLU A 116 6.07 -14.25 6.78
CA GLU A 116 4.91 -14.93 7.39
C GLU A 116 3.72 -13.96 7.50
N LEU A 117 3.96 -12.69 7.84
CA LEU A 117 2.92 -11.67 7.84
C LEU A 117 2.33 -11.49 6.43
N LEU A 118 3.18 -11.42 5.40
CA LEU A 118 2.74 -11.28 4.01
C LEU A 118 1.87 -12.47 3.56
N GLU A 119 2.23 -13.69 3.95
CA GLU A 119 1.42 -14.90 3.70
C GLU A 119 0.06 -14.87 4.41
N MET A 120 -0.03 -14.29 5.61
CA MET A 120 -1.31 -14.11 6.32
C MET A 120 -2.21 -13.05 5.67
N MET A 121 -1.61 -12.14 4.90
CA MET A 121 -2.29 -11.07 4.17
C MET A 121 -2.61 -11.44 2.72
N ASP A 122 -2.49 -12.71 2.34
CA ASP A 122 -2.88 -13.20 1.01
C ASP A 122 -4.41 -13.26 0.88
N PRO A 123 -5.05 -12.40 0.05
CA PRO A 123 -6.51 -12.40 -0.10
C PRO A 123 -7.05 -13.60 -0.88
N THR A 124 -6.18 -14.45 -1.44
CA THR A 124 -6.58 -15.71 -2.09
C THR A 124 -6.63 -16.88 -1.11
N ASP A 125 -6.11 -16.72 0.11
CA ASP A 125 -6.18 -17.70 1.19
C ASP A 125 -7.25 -17.30 2.23
N SER A 126 -7.98 -18.30 2.71
CA SER A 126 -8.94 -18.21 3.81
C SER A 126 -8.36 -17.76 5.16
N LYS A 127 -7.03 -17.65 5.28
CA LYS A 127 -6.34 -17.14 6.48
C LYS A 127 -6.71 -15.69 6.79
N MET A 128 -6.94 -14.87 5.76
CA MET A 128 -7.20 -13.44 5.94
C MET A 128 -8.56 -13.20 6.61
N ALA A 129 -8.60 -12.34 7.62
CA ALA A 129 -9.81 -12.13 8.43
C ALA A 129 -10.91 -11.34 7.73
N TYR A 130 -10.58 -10.61 6.67
CA TYR A 130 -11.53 -9.85 5.88
C TYR A 130 -11.03 -9.66 4.45
N VAL A 131 -11.96 -9.39 3.55
CA VAL A 131 -11.71 -8.85 2.22
C VAL A 131 -12.73 -7.75 1.97
N TYR A 132 -12.39 -6.77 1.13
CA TYR A 132 -13.33 -5.69 0.80
C TYR A 132 -14.46 -6.22 -0.08
N GLU A 133 -15.69 -5.75 0.19
CA GLU A 133 -16.88 -6.11 -0.58
C GLU A 133 -16.76 -5.74 -2.07
N HIS A 134 -16.18 -4.57 -2.34
CA HIS A 134 -16.03 -4.03 -3.69
C HIS A 134 -14.66 -3.38 -3.84
N PHE A 135 -14.19 -3.26 -5.08
CA PHE A 135 -12.96 -2.57 -5.46
C PHE A 135 -13.20 -1.48 -6.51
N SER A 136 -14.33 -0.79 -6.40
CA SER A 136 -14.72 0.36 -7.23
C SER A 136 -14.54 1.70 -6.50
N TRP A 137 -14.20 2.73 -7.26
CA TRP A 137 -14.11 4.12 -6.80
C TRP A 137 -14.90 5.00 -7.79
N PRO A 138 -16.18 5.32 -7.51
CA PRO A 138 -17.03 6.07 -8.44
C PRO A 138 -16.41 7.40 -8.89
N HIS A 139 -15.84 8.16 -7.96
CA HIS A 139 -15.17 9.43 -8.27
C HIS A 139 -13.96 9.25 -9.21
N CYS A 140 -13.24 8.12 -9.16
CA CYS A 140 -12.16 7.84 -10.10
C CYS A 140 -12.71 7.49 -11.49
N ALA A 141 -13.82 6.73 -11.54
CA ALA A 141 -14.47 6.35 -12.79
C ALA A 141 -15.03 7.58 -13.53
N GLU A 142 -15.55 8.57 -12.80
CA GLU A 142 -15.98 9.87 -13.36
C GLU A 142 -14.82 10.62 -14.03
N LEU A 143 -13.59 10.41 -13.55
CA LEU A 143 -12.37 10.98 -14.14
C LEU A 143 -11.77 10.11 -15.25
N GLY A 144 -12.44 9.03 -15.65
CA GLY A 144 -11.96 8.07 -16.65
C GLY A 144 -10.84 7.15 -16.15
N VAL A 145 -10.57 7.11 -14.83
CA VAL A 145 -9.59 6.21 -14.22
C VAL A 145 -10.29 4.91 -13.84
N HIS A 146 -9.95 3.84 -14.55
CA HIS A 146 -10.48 2.50 -14.32
C HIS A 146 -9.38 1.55 -13.85
N PHE A 147 -9.63 0.85 -12.75
CA PHE A 147 -8.73 -0.18 -12.24
C PHE A 147 -9.03 -1.51 -12.95
N PRO A 148 -8.08 -2.10 -13.68
CA PRO A 148 -8.30 -3.34 -14.44
C PRO A 148 -8.53 -4.53 -13.50
N GLY A 149 -9.42 -5.45 -13.93
CA GLY A 149 -9.50 -6.80 -13.36
C GLY A 149 -10.57 -7.06 -12.29
N ILE A 150 -11.40 -6.09 -11.91
CA ILE A 150 -12.42 -6.29 -10.85
C ILE A 150 -13.83 -5.86 -11.25
N SER A 151 -14.11 -5.70 -12.55
CA SER A 151 -15.49 -5.42 -12.99
C SER A 151 -16.48 -6.55 -12.67
N ASN A 152 -16.01 -7.74 -12.27
CA ASN A 152 -16.82 -8.94 -12.02
C ASN A 152 -16.47 -9.72 -10.73
N TYR A 153 -15.65 -9.20 -9.81
CA TYR A 153 -15.36 -9.94 -8.56
C TYR A 153 -16.47 -9.65 -7.53
N THR A 154 -17.50 -10.50 -7.51
CA THR A 154 -18.38 -10.67 -6.35
C THR A 154 -17.76 -11.73 -5.46
N ALA A 155 -17.38 -11.36 -4.24
CA ALA A 155 -17.04 -12.35 -3.21
C ALA A 155 -18.26 -13.28 -3.04
N ASN A 156 -18.08 -14.57 -3.31
CA ASN A 156 -19.09 -15.61 -3.06
C ASN A 156 -19.22 -15.89 -1.56
#